data_AF-A0A843T9L2-F1
#
_entry.id   AF-A0A843T9L2-F1
#
_cell.length_a   1.000
_cell.length_b   1.000
_cell.length_c   1.000
_cell.angle_alpha   90.00
_cell.angle_beta   90.00
_cell.angle_gamma   90.00
#
_symmetry.space_group_name_H-M   'P 1'
#
loop_
_entity.id
_entity.type
_entity.pdbx_description
1 polymer ?
#
loop_
_entity_poly.entity_id
_entity_poly.type
_entity_poly.pdbx_seq_one_letter_code
_entity_poly.pdbx_strand_id
1 'polypeptide(L)'
;MTFNNDGDKVIFTDEWGGGGAARCRATDNPAWGADAIFDIEDGEMVFNSYYKMLAPQTESENCVAHNGSLVPIPDRDIKVQGWYQGGISMFDFTDAGNPVEIAFFDRGPLIADTLRTAGSWSAYWYNGFIYNSEIARGLDVLELQPSGFLTQNEIDAAKTVQFEYYNTQEQRKFVWPASVALARAYADLLERSGGLALDRLDDVRGALARADAASAAERPALLIALVAELDADAVSSSDARKVRMLAQVARDLAGHEPEN
;
A
#
# COMPACT_ATOMS: atom_id res chain seq x y z
N MET A 1 -12.32 3.53 11.04
CA MET A 1 -12.52 2.22 10.38
C MET A 1 -12.07 2.35 8.94
N THR A 2 -11.34 1.36 8.43
CA THR A 2 -10.82 1.37 7.04
C THR A 2 -10.92 -0.05 6.48
N PHE A 3 -11.63 -0.23 5.38
CA PHE A 3 -11.60 -1.45 4.58
C PHE A 3 -10.36 -1.46 3.70
N ASN A 4 -9.88 -2.64 3.35
CA ASN A 4 -8.97 -2.75 2.21
C ASN A 4 -9.73 -2.58 0.88
N ASN A 5 -9.00 -2.57 -0.24
CA ASN A 5 -9.60 -2.22 -1.53
C ASN A 5 -10.61 -3.27 -2.05
N ASP A 6 -10.43 -4.54 -1.67
CA ASP A 6 -11.32 -5.63 -2.05
C ASP A 6 -12.52 -5.77 -1.09
N GLY A 7 -12.47 -5.10 0.07
CA GLY A 7 -13.55 -5.12 1.06
C GLY A 7 -13.62 -6.43 1.85
N ASP A 8 -12.56 -7.24 1.82
CA ASP A 8 -12.44 -8.51 2.56
C ASP A 8 -11.63 -8.37 3.86
N LYS A 9 -11.09 -7.19 4.17
CA LYS A 9 -10.46 -6.86 5.45
C LYS A 9 -10.97 -5.53 5.99
N VAL A 10 -10.95 -5.40 7.32
CA VAL A 10 -11.31 -4.15 8.00
C VAL A 10 -10.38 -3.86 9.18
N ILE A 11 -9.99 -2.59 9.28
CA ILE A 11 -9.17 -2.04 10.35
C ILE A 11 -10.03 -1.15 11.25
N PHE A 12 -9.96 -1.40 12.56
CA PHE A 12 -10.49 -0.51 13.59
C PHE A 12 -9.35 0.17 14.34
N THR A 13 -9.30 1.50 14.19
CA THR A 13 -8.32 2.36 14.86
C THR A 13 -8.83 2.75 16.24
N ASP A 14 -8.03 2.48 17.28
CA ASP A 14 -8.33 2.83 18.67
C ASP A 14 -7.57 4.09 19.12
N GLU A 15 -8.31 5.18 19.34
CA GLU A 15 -7.75 6.43 19.89
C GLU A 15 -7.61 6.36 21.43
N TRP A 16 -6.79 5.43 21.90
CA TRP A 16 -6.65 5.15 23.32
C TRP A 16 -6.18 6.36 24.14
N GLY A 17 -6.83 6.57 25.29
CA GLY A 17 -6.50 7.68 26.20
C GLY A 17 -6.89 9.07 25.68
N GLY A 18 -7.74 9.14 24.64
CA GLY A 18 -8.23 10.40 24.08
C GLY A 18 -7.12 11.25 23.43
N GLY A 19 -6.05 10.59 22.98
CA GLY A 19 -4.95 11.21 22.25
C GLY A 19 -4.06 12.17 23.04
N GLY A 20 -4.34 12.42 24.32
CA GLY A 20 -3.55 13.34 25.15
C GLY A 20 -2.37 12.69 25.91
N ALA A 21 -2.31 11.37 25.99
CA ALA A 21 -1.32 10.65 26.79
C ALA A 21 -0.18 10.06 25.95
N ALA A 22 0.99 9.88 26.55
CA ALA A 22 2.12 9.19 25.94
C ALA A 22 1.90 7.67 25.99
N ARG A 23 1.23 7.12 24.96
CA ARG A 23 0.81 5.71 24.91
C ARG A 23 1.61 4.83 23.96
N CYS A 24 2.72 5.33 23.42
CA CYS A 24 3.62 4.59 22.53
C CYS A 24 4.99 4.35 23.17
N ARG A 25 5.06 4.22 24.50
CA ARG A 25 6.33 4.00 25.20
C ARG A 25 6.74 2.54 25.08
N ALA A 26 8.03 2.27 25.23
CA ALA A 26 8.58 0.91 25.19
C ALA A 26 7.97 -0.05 26.24
N THR A 27 7.39 0.49 27.31
CA THR A 27 6.73 -0.26 28.39
C THR A 27 5.25 -0.48 28.17
N ASP A 28 4.62 0.22 27.22
CA ASP A 28 3.19 0.08 26.94
C ASP A 28 2.92 -1.22 26.17
N ASN A 29 1.78 -1.87 26.44
CA ASN A 29 1.40 -3.05 25.69
C ASN A 29 1.15 -2.66 24.21
N PRO A 30 1.76 -3.35 23.23
CA PRO A 30 1.59 -3.03 21.81
C PRO A 30 0.14 -3.16 21.32
N ALA A 31 -0.72 -3.90 22.02
CA ALA A 31 -2.14 -4.05 21.68
C ALA A 31 -3.03 -2.87 22.14
N TRP A 32 -2.54 -1.95 22.96
CA TRP A 32 -3.34 -0.81 23.45
C TRP A 32 -3.25 0.39 22.52
N GLY A 33 -4.38 0.99 22.11
CA GLY A 33 -4.36 2.12 21.17
C GLY A 33 -3.75 1.76 19.81
N ALA A 34 -3.95 0.50 19.40
CA ALA A 34 -3.46 -0.09 18.17
C ALA A 34 -4.59 -0.17 17.14
N ASP A 35 -4.23 -0.39 15.89
CA ASP A 35 -5.18 -0.82 14.87
C ASP A 35 -5.49 -2.30 15.04
N ALA A 36 -6.75 -2.65 15.24
CA ALA A 36 -7.21 -4.03 15.20
C ALA A 36 -7.57 -4.42 13.76
N ILE A 37 -6.99 -5.51 13.27
CA ILE A 37 -7.14 -5.97 11.88
C ILE A 37 -7.97 -7.25 11.85
N PHE A 38 -8.99 -7.26 11.01
CA PHE A 38 -9.92 -8.38 10.83
C PHE A 38 -10.01 -8.76 9.35
N ASP A 39 -10.11 -10.05 9.09
CA ASP A 39 -10.65 -10.54 7.81
C ASP A 39 -12.18 -10.59 7.90
N ILE A 40 -12.84 -10.54 6.74
CA ILE A 40 -14.28 -10.69 6.58
C ILE A 40 -14.52 -12.03 5.87
N GLU A 41 -14.88 -13.04 6.65
CA GLU A 41 -15.14 -14.41 6.18
C GLU A 41 -16.63 -14.71 6.31
N ASP A 42 -17.30 -15.05 5.21
CA ASP A 42 -18.74 -15.36 5.18
C ASP A 42 -19.64 -14.28 5.84
N GLY A 43 -19.19 -13.02 5.79
CA GLY A 43 -19.90 -11.88 6.38
C GLY A 43 -19.65 -11.68 7.88
N GLU A 44 -18.75 -12.45 8.49
CA GLU A 44 -18.31 -12.33 9.88
C GLU A 44 -16.90 -11.74 9.97
N MET A 45 -16.62 -10.96 11.02
CA MET A 45 -15.29 -10.39 11.27
C MET A 45 -14.45 -11.38 12.08
N VAL A 46 -13.35 -11.85 11.50
CA VAL A 46 -12.38 -12.74 12.13
C VAL A 46 -11.16 -11.93 12.54
N PHE A 47 -10.90 -11.85 13.84
CA PHE A 47 -9.74 -11.11 14.36
C PHE A 47 -8.44 -11.83 13.99
N ASN A 48 -7.48 -11.08 13.44
CA ASN A 48 -6.15 -11.58 13.13
C ASN A 48 -5.08 -11.04 14.07
N SER A 49 -4.87 -9.72 14.06
CA SER A 49 -3.75 -9.11 14.76
C SER A 49 -4.00 -7.66 15.15
N TYR A 50 -3.05 -7.12 15.92
CA TYR A 50 -2.93 -5.70 16.16
C TYR A 50 -1.73 -5.13 15.43
N TYR A 51 -1.89 -3.96 14.83
CA TYR A 51 -0.79 -3.16 14.33
C TYR A 51 -0.58 -1.90 15.18
N LYS A 52 0.67 -1.67 15.56
CA LYS A 52 1.12 -0.44 16.20
C LYS A 52 2.48 -0.05 15.63
N MET A 53 2.71 1.24 15.41
CA MET A 53 4.00 1.73 14.93
C MET A 53 5.16 1.24 15.81
N LEU A 54 6.31 0.95 15.19
CA LEU A 54 7.39 0.24 15.84
C LEU A 54 8.26 1.11 16.76
N ALA A 55 8.40 2.39 16.43
CA ALA A 55 9.30 3.31 17.11
C ALA A 55 8.75 3.73 18.49
N PRO A 56 9.41 3.37 19.61
CA PRO A 56 8.98 3.82 20.93
C PRO A 56 9.16 5.33 21.09
N GLN A 57 8.16 5.97 21.69
CA GLN A 57 8.12 7.41 21.96
C GLN A 57 8.42 7.68 23.44
N THR A 58 8.80 8.92 23.73
CA THR A 58 9.11 9.39 25.08
C THR A 58 7.84 9.75 25.87
N GLU A 59 7.99 10.09 27.14
CA GLU A 59 6.88 10.54 27.99
C GLU A 59 6.38 11.96 27.67
N SER A 60 7.13 12.73 26.87
CA SER A 60 6.73 14.07 26.40
C SER A 60 5.93 14.03 25.10
N GLU A 61 5.69 12.84 24.54
CA GLU A 61 5.05 12.64 23.23
C GLU A 61 3.68 11.99 23.38
N ASN A 62 2.62 12.77 23.18
CA ASN A 62 1.29 12.18 23.05
C ASN A 62 1.23 11.38 21.74
N CYS A 63 0.85 10.10 21.84
CA CYS A 63 0.93 9.18 20.72
C CYS A 63 -0.21 8.18 20.78
N VAL A 64 -0.91 8.06 19.65
CA VAL A 64 -2.10 7.24 19.50
C VAL A 64 -2.36 6.98 18.01
N ALA A 65 -2.92 5.82 17.66
CA ALA A 65 -3.38 5.58 16.30
C ALA A 65 -4.47 6.61 15.91
N HIS A 66 -4.34 7.20 14.73
CA HIS A 66 -5.29 8.20 14.24
C HIS A 66 -5.53 8.03 12.73
N ASN A 67 -6.23 8.99 12.14
CA ASN A 67 -6.75 8.93 10.79
C ASN A 67 -5.68 8.64 9.72
N GLY A 68 -6.10 7.83 8.76
CA GLY A 68 -5.30 7.39 7.64
C GLY A 68 -6.12 7.06 6.41
N SER A 69 -5.45 6.69 5.32
CA SER A 69 -6.08 6.15 4.13
C SER A 69 -5.25 4.99 3.58
N LEU A 70 -5.86 4.20 2.69
CA LEU A 70 -5.10 3.28 1.87
C LEU A 70 -4.15 4.04 0.92
N VAL A 71 -3.07 3.36 0.53
CA VAL A 71 -2.19 3.73 -0.58
C VAL A 71 -2.46 2.72 -1.71
N PRO A 72 -2.75 3.16 -2.95
CA PRO A 72 -3.18 2.27 -4.03
C PRO A 72 -1.98 1.52 -4.66
N ILE A 73 -1.21 0.79 -3.86
CA ILE A 73 -0.24 -0.17 -4.40
C ILE A 73 -1.02 -1.37 -4.97
N PRO A 74 -0.79 -1.78 -6.23
CA PRO A 74 -1.50 -2.92 -6.81
C PRO A 74 -1.34 -4.18 -5.97
N ASP A 75 -2.43 -4.90 -5.77
CA ASP A 75 -2.44 -6.23 -5.14
C ASP A 75 -1.79 -6.30 -3.75
N ARG A 76 -1.77 -5.17 -3.04
CA ARG A 76 -1.28 -5.05 -1.67
C ARG A 76 -2.23 -4.18 -0.86
N ASP A 77 -2.42 -4.57 0.39
CA ASP A 77 -3.21 -3.83 1.36
C ASP A 77 -2.27 -2.94 2.18
N ILE A 78 -2.10 -1.69 1.76
CA ILE A 78 -1.21 -0.72 2.42
C ILE A 78 -2.00 0.45 2.96
N LYS A 79 -1.80 0.78 4.24
CA LYS A 79 -2.39 1.95 4.90
C LYS A 79 -1.30 2.90 5.35
N VAL A 80 -1.51 4.19 5.14
CA VAL A 80 -0.73 5.29 5.75
C VAL A 80 -1.61 6.00 6.75
N GLN A 81 -1.08 6.34 7.93
CA GLN A 81 -1.84 7.00 8.98
C GLN A 81 -0.99 7.87 9.91
N GLY A 82 -1.67 8.80 10.59
CA GLY A 82 -1.07 9.60 11.66
C GLY A 82 -1.06 8.87 13.00
N TRP A 83 -0.03 9.15 13.80
CA TRP A 83 0.20 8.63 15.15
C TRP A 83 0.45 9.76 16.17
N TYR A 84 -0.14 10.94 15.95
CA TYR A 84 0.15 12.15 16.73
C TYR A 84 1.65 12.41 16.78
N GLN A 85 2.28 12.63 17.94
CA GLN A 85 3.71 12.93 17.99
C GLN A 85 4.58 11.73 17.59
N GLY A 86 4.01 10.53 17.48
CA GLY A 86 4.64 9.38 16.80
C GLY A 86 4.82 9.56 15.29
N GLY A 87 4.30 10.65 14.72
CA GLY A 87 4.46 10.99 13.32
C GLY A 87 3.52 10.20 12.41
N ILE A 88 4.02 9.78 11.27
CA ILE A 88 3.30 9.04 10.24
C ILE A 88 3.90 7.66 10.17
N SER A 89 3.04 6.65 10.08
CA SER A 89 3.46 5.30 9.74
C SER A 89 2.67 4.77 8.56
N MET A 90 3.37 4.09 7.66
CA MET A 90 2.81 3.36 6.53
C MET A 90 3.15 1.88 6.68
N PHE A 91 2.13 1.03 6.64
CA PHE A 91 2.26 -0.40 6.88
C PHE A 91 1.51 -1.23 5.86
N ASP A 92 2.07 -2.39 5.56
CA ASP A 92 1.47 -3.43 4.74
C ASP A 92 0.75 -4.42 5.66
N PHE A 93 -0.54 -4.63 5.41
CA PHE A 93 -1.40 -5.58 6.10
C PHE A 93 -2.03 -6.61 5.15
N THR A 94 -1.41 -6.84 3.99
CA THR A 94 -1.83 -7.85 3.01
C THR A 94 -1.93 -9.23 3.67
N ASP A 95 -0.94 -9.55 4.52
CA ASP A 95 -1.06 -10.60 5.53
C ASP A 95 -1.59 -9.98 6.83
N ALA A 96 -2.89 -10.14 7.08
CA ALA A 96 -3.57 -9.60 8.24
C ALA A 96 -3.00 -10.12 9.57
N GLY A 97 -2.36 -11.29 9.56
CA GLY A 97 -1.73 -11.89 10.75
C GLY A 97 -0.36 -11.30 11.07
N ASN A 98 0.31 -10.69 10.09
CA ASN A 98 1.69 -10.19 10.21
C ASN A 98 1.87 -8.81 9.54
N PRO A 99 1.18 -7.76 10.02
CA PRO A 99 1.35 -6.42 9.45
C PRO A 99 2.77 -5.89 9.68
N VAL A 100 3.35 -5.25 8.67
CA VAL A 100 4.74 -4.76 8.68
C VAL A 100 4.79 -3.28 8.35
N GLU A 101 5.48 -2.50 9.19
CA GLU A 101 5.80 -1.10 8.86
C GLU A 101 6.81 -1.04 7.71
N ILE A 102 6.48 -0.28 6.66
CA ILE A 102 7.26 -0.20 5.43
C ILE A 102 7.81 1.21 5.14
N ALA A 103 7.27 2.23 5.80
CA ALA A 103 7.83 3.58 5.85
C ALA A 103 7.30 4.34 7.07
N PHE A 104 8.06 5.33 7.52
CA PHE A 104 7.64 6.24 8.59
C PHE A 104 8.18 7.65 8.34
N PHE A 105 7.58 8.62 9.02
CA PHE A 105 8.09 9.98 9.11
C PHE A 105 7.77 10.54 10.50
N ASP A 106 8.81 10.83 11.28
CA ASP A 106 8.69 11.33 12.65
C ASP A 106 9.59 12.56 12.84
N ARG A 107 9.05 13.57 13.53
CA ARG A 107 9.76 14.80 13.90
C ARG A 107 10.27 14.80 15.34
N GLY A 108 9.85 13.82 16.14
CA GLY A 108 9.99 13.83 17.58
C GLY A 108 9.14 14.92 18.25
N PRO A 109 9.42 15.21 19.53
CA PRO A 109 8.52 15.95 20.38
C PRO A 109 8.38 17.40 19.92
N LEU A 110 7.20 17.99 20.13
CA LEU A 110 6.97 19.42 19.96
C LEU A 110 7.84 20.21 20.93
N ILE A 111 7.88 19.78 22.19
CA ILE A 111 8.70 20.34 23.26
C ILE A 111 9.38 19.17 23.98
N ALA A 112 10.71 19.19 24.03
CA ALA A 112 11.52 18.04 24.45
C ALA A 112 11.12 17.43 25.81
N ASP A 113 10.77 18.26 26.79
CA ASP A 113 10.57 17.86 28.19
C ASP A 113 9.13 18.06 28.69
N THR A 114 8.22 18.50 27.83
CA THR A 114 6.87 18.92 28.23
C THR A 114 5.83 18.34 27.31
N LEU A 115 4.96 17.48 27.85
CA LEU A 115 3.85 16.94 27.09
C LEU A 115 2.85 18.05 26.72
N ARG A 116 2.61 18.16 25.41
CA ARG A 116 1.57 18.98 24.79
C ARG A 116 0.99 18.20 23.62
N THR A 117 -0.32 18.30 23.43
CA THR A 117 -0.98 17.70 22.28
C THR A 117 -0.42 18.30 20.99
N ALA A 118 0.19 17.47 20.16
CA ALA A 118 0.77 17.83 18.88
C ALA A 118 0.84 16.60 17.96
N GLY A 119 1.51 16.76 16.82
CA GLY A 119 1.81 15.66 15.91
C GLY A 119 0.76 15.43 14.84
N SER A 120 0.96 14.37 14.06
CA SER A 120 0.18 14.02 12.88
C SER A 120 -1.23 13.56 13.25
N TRP A 121 -2.21 14.44 13.11
CA TRP A 121 -3.62 14.12 13.28
C TRP A 121 -4.14 13.28 12.12
N SER A 122 -3.64 13.45 10.90
CA SER A 122 -4.00 12.56 9.79
C SER A 122 -2.91 12.52 8.75
N ALA A 123 -2.74 11.37 8.10
CA ALA A 123 -1.94 11.24 6.90
C ALA A 123 -2.75 10.55 5.80
N TYR A 124 -2.93 11.21 4.66
CA TYR A 124 -3.76 10.69 3.57
C TYR A 124 -3.00 10.66 2.25
N TRP A 125 -3.13 9.58 1.51
CA TRP A 125 -2.69 9.52 0.12
C TRP A 125 -3.63 10.31 -0.78
N TYR A 126 -3.06 11.14 -1.65
CA TYR A 126 -3.79 11.78 -2.73
C TYR A 126 -2.86 12.01 -3.93
N ASN A 127 -3.20 11.37 -5.05
CA ASN A 127 -2.60 11.62 -6.37
C ASN A 127 -1.06 11.61 -6.42
N GLY A 128 -0.41 10.75 -5.63
CA GLY A 128 1.05 10.59 -5.63
C GLY A 128 1.77 11.15 -4.41
N PHE A 129 1.06 11.83 -3.52
CA PHE A 129 1.61 12.42 -2.30
C PHE A 129 0.85 11.96 -1.07
N ILE A 130 1.53 11.99 0.08
CA ILE A 130 0.94 11.85 1.40
C ILE A 130 0.80 13.24 2.00
N TYR A 131 -0.43 13.64 2.28
CA TYR A 131 -0.78 14.90 2.92
C TYR A 131 -0.96 14.68 4.42
N ASN A 132 -0.10 15.31 5.22
CA ASN A 132 -0.12 15.20 6.66
C ASN A 132 -0.66 16.48 7.30
N SER A 133 -1.74 16.37 8.07
CA SER A 133 -2.25 17.46 8.91
C SER A 133 -1.70 17.29 10.32
N GLU A 134 -0.73 18.13 10.67
CA GLU A 134 -0.07 18.16 11.98
C GLU A 134 -0.71 19.26 12.85
N ILE A 135 -1.08 18.91 14.09
CA ILE A 135 -1.88 19.74 15.02
C ILE A 135 -1.25 21.12 15.31
N ALA A 136 0.07 21.20 15.46
CA ALA A 136 0.82 22.39 15.90
C ALA A 136 1.72 23.01 14.81
N ARG A 137 2.23 22.19 13.88
CA ARG A 137 3.25 22.52 12.86
C ARG A 137 2.63 22.71 11.47
N GLY A 138 1.39 22.31 11.24
CA GLY A 138 0.66 22.56 9.99
C GLY A 138 0.73 21.40 8.99
N LEU A 139 1.00 21.71 7.72
CA LEU A 139 0.86 20.75 6.61
C LEU A 139 2.22 20.25 6.13
N ASP A 140 2.32 18.93 5.93
CA ASP A 140 3.36 18.34 5.08
C ASP A 140 2.78 17.72 3.82
N VAL A 141 3.57 17.77 2.75
CA VAL A 141 3.32 17.05 1.51
C VAL A 141 4.56 16.18 1.27
N LEU A 142 4.38 14.88 1.42
CA LEU A 142 5.46 13.90 1.35
C LEU A 142 5.31 13.07 0.08
N GLU A 143 6.43 12.68 -0.53
CA GLU A 143 6.45 11.80 -1.69
C GLU A 143 7.17 10.49 -1.32
N LEU A 144 6.60 9.36 -1.72
CA LEU A 144 7.24 8.06 -1.53
C LEU A 144 8.48 7.92 -2.40
N GLN A 145 9.51 7.29 -1.85
CA GLN A 145 10.73 6.90 -2.55
C GLN A 145 10.85 5.37 -2.54
N PRO A 146 11.45 4.76 -3.57
CA PRO A 146 11.66 3.33 -3.61
C PRO A 146 12.55 2.85 -2.45
N SER A 147 12.27 1.66 -1.95
CA SER A 147 12.95 1.02 -0.81
C SER A 147 12.98 -0.51 -0.99
N GLY A 148 13.49 -1.24 0.01
CA GLY A 148 13.38 -2.71 0.02
C GLY A 148 11.94 -3.24 0.11
N PHE A 149 11.01 -2.40 0.58
CA PHE A 149 9.60 -2.77 0.73
C PHE A 149 8.72 -2.31 -0.45
N LEU A 150 9.15 -1.29 -1.20
CA LEU A 150 8.39 -0.70 -2.31
C LEU A 150 9.30 -0.41 -3.49
N THR A 151 8.98 -0.97 -4.64
CA THR A 151 9.67 -0.70 -5.90
C THR A 151 9.19 0.61 -6.53
N GLN A 152 9.98 1.15 -7.47
CA GLN A 152 9.56 2.30 -8.26
C GLN A 152 8.31 2.00 -9.10
N ASN A 153 8.19 0.78 -9.65
CA ASN A 153 7.03 0.41 -10.47
C ASN A 153 5.75 0.35 -9.65
N GLU A 154 5.81 -0.15 -8.40
CA GLU A 154 4.66 -0.12 -7.47
C GLU A 154 4.22 1.31 -7.18
N ILE A 155 5.16 2.23 -6.93
CA ILE A 155 4.88 3.66 -6.69
C ILE A 155 4.27 4.31 -7.95
N ASP A 156 4.84 4.04 -9.12
CA ASP A 156 4.36 4.59 -10.38
C ASP A 156 2.96 4.07 -10.73
N ALA A 157 2.69 2.78 -10.48
CA ALA A 157 1.36 2.20 -10.63
C ALA A 157 0.35 2.85 -9.67
N ALA A 158 0.73 3.11 -8.42
CA ALA A 158 -0.12 3.81 -7.46
C ALA A 158 -0.46 5.24 -7.89
N LYS A 159 0.49 5.94 -8.51
CA LYS A 159 0.29 7.27 -9.08
C LYS A 159 -0.68 7.27 -10.28
N THR A 160 -1.00 6.14 -10.88
CA THR A 160 -2.02 6.07 -11.95
C THR A 160 -3.46 6.16 -11.42
N VAL A 161 -3.68 5.86 -10.13
CA VAL A 161 -4.98 6.03 -9.48
C VAL A 161 -5.12 7.48 -9.07
N GLN A 162 -5.98 8.19 -9.80
CA GLN A 162 -6.15 9.64 -9.69
C GLN A 162 -7.62 9.98 -9.40
N PHE A 163 -7.83 10.94 -8.51
CA PHE A 163 -9.14 11.47 -8.20
C PHE A 163 -9.15 12.99 -8.43
N GLU A 164 -10.20 13.50 -9.08
CA GLU A 164 -10.43 14.96 -9.17
C GLU A 164 -10.88 15.53 -7.81
N TYR A 165 -11.70 14.76 -7.10
CA TYR A 165 -12.15 15.01 -5.74
C TYR A 165 -12.08 13.71 -4.94
N TYR A 166 -11.55 13.79 -3.71
CA TYR A 166 -11.38 12.65 -2.85
C TYR A 166 -11.70 12.97 -1.40
N ASN A 167 -12.73 12.31 -0.87
CA ASN A 167 -12.98 12.21 0.55
C ASN A 167 -12.57 10.80 1.01
N THR A 168 -11.54 10.72 1.86
CA THR A 168 -10.98 9.45 2.33
C THR A 168 -12.00 8.57 3.06
N GLN A 169 -13.02 9.17 3.67
CA GLN A 169 -14.06 8.44 4.40
C GLN A 169 -15.03 7.70 3.47
N GLU A 170 -15.12 8.09 2.19
CA GLU A 170 -15.93 7.38 1.20
C GLU A 170 -15.31 6.03 0.80
N GLN A 171 -14.00 5.86 1.03
CA GLN A 171 -13.26 4.62 0.74
C GLN A 171 -13.56 4.07 -0.66
N ARG A 172 -13.49 4.97 -1.66
CA ARG A 172 -13.76 4.63 -3.07
C ARG A 172 -12.80 3.53 -3.53
N LYS A 173 -13.33 2.54 -4.23
CA LYS A 173 -12.54 1.46 -4.83
C LYS A 173 -11.50 2.03 -5.79
N PHE A 174 -10.25 1.64 -5.60
CA PHE A 174 -9.15 1.90 -6.51
C PHE A 174 -9.25 0.97 -7.71
N VAL A 175 -9.08 1.55 -8.90
CA VAL A 175 -8.99 0.86 -10.18
C VAL A 175 -7.75 1.40 -10.89
N TRP A 176 -6.82 0.51 -11.21
CA TRP A 176 -5.60 0.86 -11.90
C TRP A 176 -5.82 0.78 -13.40
N PRO A 177 -5.66 1.88 -14.15
CA PRO A 177 -5.66 1.80 -15.61
C PRO A 177 -4.48 0.95 -16.10
N ALA A 178 -4.71 0.23 -17.19
CA ALA A 178 -3.65 -0.54 -17.84
C ALA A 178 -2.48 0.38 -18.21
N SER A 179 -1.30 0.06 -17.70
CA SER A 179 -0.09 0.85 -17.87
C SER A 179 1.14 -0.05 -17.81
N VAL A 180 2.23 0.37 -18.45
CA VAL A 180 3.51 -0.35 -18.37
C VAL A 180 4.01 -0.39 -16.92
N ALA A 181 3.77 0.66 -16.13
CA ALA A 181 4.08 0.69 -14.71
C ALA A 181 3.33 -0.42 -13.94
N LEU A 182 2.03 -0.60 -14.19
CA LEU A 182 1.24 -1.66 -13.58
C LEU A 182 1.74 -3.06 -13.98
N ALA A 183 2.07 -3.28 -15.24
CA ALA A 183 2.64 -4.55 -15.69
C ALA A 183 4.00 -4.84 -15.01
N ARG A 184 4.88 -3.84 -14.94
CA ARG A 184 6.17 -3.99 -14.24
C ARG A 184 5.98 -4.21 -12.73
N ALA A 185 5.00 -3.56 -12.11
CA ALA A 185 4.68 -3.76 -10.69
C ALA A 185 4.27 -5.22 -10.42
N TYR A 186 3.44 -5.84 -11.28
CA TYR A 186 3.11 -7.26 -11.12
C TYR A 186 4.31 -8.19 -11.31
N ALA A 187 5.25 -7.86 -12.20
CA ALA A 187 6.51 -8.62 -12.29
C ALA A 187 7.32 -8.52 -10.98
N ASP A 188 7.39 -7.34 -10.35
CA ASP A 188 8.07 -7.16 -9.07
C ASP A 188 7.35 -7.90 -7.92
N LEU A 189 6.01 -7.95 -7.94
CA LEU A 189 5.22 -8.71 -6.97
C LEU A 189 5.37 -10.23 -7.14
N LEU A 190 5.53 -10.71 -8.37
CA LEU A 190 5.82 -12.12 -8.66
C LEU A 190 7.22 -12.52 -8.21
N GLU A 191 8.20 -11.63 -8.30
CA GLU A 191 9.51 -11.84 -7.67
C GLU A 191 9.34 -11.99 -6.15
N ARG A 192 8.59 -11.08 -5.52
CA ARG A 192 8.35 -11.07 -4.07
C ARG A 192 7.64 -12.33 -3.58
N SER A 193 6.65 -12.84 -4.32
CA SER A 193 5.94 -14.08 -3.95
C SER A 193 6.65 -15.35 -4.39
N GLY A 194 7.73 -15.25 -5.17
CA GLY A 194 8.34 -16.42 -5.83
C GLY A 194 7.39 -17.08 -6.83
N GLY A 195 6.46 -16.30 -7.40
CA GLY A 195 5.45 -16.76 -8.35
C GLY A 195 6.04 -17.25 -9.67
N LEU A 196 7.19 -16.70 -10.07
CA LEU A 196 7.96 -17.11 -11.25
C LEU A 196 9.45 -17.17 -10.89
N ALA A 197 10.20 -17.98 -11.65
CA ALA A 197 11.65 -18.04 -11.52
C ALA A 197 12.30 -16.72 -11.98
N LEU A 198 13.46 -16.37 -11.41
CA LEU A 198 14.12 -15.08 -11.66
C LEU A 198 14.53 -14.90 -13.12
N ASP A 199 15.03 -15.96 -13.76
CA ASP A 199 15.36 -15.97 -15.19
C ASP A 199 14.13 -15.70 -16.05
N ARG A 200 12.98 -16.31 -15.70
CA ARG A 200 11.72 -16.06 -16.38
C ARG A 200 11.22 -14.63 -16.17
N LEU A 201 11.39 -14.07 -14.97
CA LEU A 201 11.04 -12.67 -14.70
C LEU A 201 11.88 -11.68 -15.49
N ASP A 202 13.17 -11.99 -15.70
CA ASP A 202 14.04 -11.19 -16.56
C ASP A 202 13.55 -11.20 -18.02
N ASP A 203 13.09 -12.36 -18.53
CA ASP A 203 12.48 -12.47 -19.86
C ASP A 203 11.20 -11.63 -19.98
N VAL A 204 10.32 -11.70 -18.97
CA VAL A 204 9.08 -10.91 -18.89
C VAL A 204 9.39 -9.42 -18.89
N ARG A 205 10.34 -8.97 -18.05
CA ARG A 205 10.78 -7.57 -17.99
C ARG A 205 11.36 -7.12 -19.33
N GLY A 206 12.15 -7.97 -19.98
CA GLY A 206 12.70 -7.73 -21.31
C GLY A 206 11.60 -7.62 -22.38
N ALA A 207 10.56 -8.44 -22.32
CA ALA A 207 9.41 -8.38 -23.22
C ALA A 207 8.61 -7.07 -23.03
N LEU A 208 8.33 -6.69 -21.80
CA LEU A 208 7.66 -5.42 -21.48
C LEU A 208 8.49 -4.22 -21.96
N ALA A 209 9.81 -4.22 -21.76
CA ALA A 209 10.70 -3.16 -22.25
C ALA A 209 10.71 -3.06 -23.79
N ARG A 210 10.72 -4.20 -24.49
CA ARG A 210 10.63 -4.23 -25.96
C ARG A 210 9.28 -3.69 -26.45
N ALA A 211 8.17 -4.07 -25.82
CA ALA A 211 6.84 -3.58 -26.18
C ALA A 211 6.68 -2.07 -25.92
N ASP A 212 7.25 -1.57 -24.83
CA ASP A 212 7.25 -0.14 -24.47
C ASP A 212 8.01 0.71 -25.52
N ALA A 213 9.18 0.22 -25.97
CA ALA A 213 10.00 0.87 -26.99
C ALA A 213 9.49 0.69 -28.44
N ALA A 214 8.56 -0.24 -28.68
CA ALA A 214 8.04 -0.54 -30.01
C ALA A 214 7.10 0.55 -30.53
N SER A 215 6.92 0.59 -31.85
CA SER A 215 5.90 1.45 -32.47
C SER A 215 4.49 1.02 -32.06
N ALA A 216 3.53 1.94 -32.18
CA ALA A 216 2.11 1.63 -31.90
C ALA A 216 1.54 0.48 -32.77
N ALA A 217 2.13 0.23 -33.95
CA ALA A 217 1.73 -0.86 -34.83
C ALA A 217 2.29 -2.23 -34.41
N GLU A 218 3.49 -2.26 -33.81
CA GLU A 218 4.17 -3.50 -33.42
C GLU A 218 3.87 -3.93 -31.99
N ARG A 219 3.60 -2.96 -31.11
CA ARG A 219 3.37 -3.18 -29.68
C ARG A 219 2.28 -4.23 -29.38
N PRO A 220 1.09 -4.22 -30.03
CA PRO A 220 0.05 -5.21 -29.73
C PRO A 220 0.52 -6.65 -29.96
N ALA A 221 1.25 -6.92 -31.05
CA ALA A 221 1.75 -8.26 -31.36
C ALA A 221 2.76 -8.76 -30.31
N LEU A 222 3.65 -7.87 -29.83
CA LEU A 222 4.62 -8.20 -28.78
C LEU A 222 3.93 -8.52 -27.45
N LEU A 223 2.90 -7.77 -27.08
CA LEU A 223 2.15 -7.98 -25.85
C LEU A 223 1.31 -9.26 -25.93
N ILE A 224 0.66 -9.56 -27.06
CA ILE A 224 -0.09 -10.79 -27.26
C ILE A 224 0.84 -12.02 -27.16
N ALA A 225 2.04 -11.94 -27.71
CA ALA A 225 3.05 -13.00 -27.55
C ALA A 225 3.41 -13.20 -26.07
N LEU A 226 3.67 -12.13 -25.33
CA LEU A 226 3.93 -12.19 -23.89
C LEU A 226 2.75 -12.80 -23.11
N VAL A 227 1.50 -12.44 -23.45
CA VAL A 227 0.29 -12.99 -22.82
C VAL A 227 0.23 -14.50 -22.98
N ALA A 228 0.48 -15.03 -24.18
CA ALA A 228 0.45 -16.47 -24.42
C ALA A 228 1.51 -17.22 -23.57
N GLU A 229 2.69 -16.63 -23.39
CA GLU A 229 3.70 -17.20 -22.51
C GLU A 229 3.27 -17.14 -21.03
N LEU A 230 2.72 -16.01 -20.58
CA LEU A 230 2.22 -15.85 -19.20
C LEU A 230 1.05 -16.79 -18.88
N ASP A 231 0.16 -17.05 -19.84
CA ASP A 231 -0.93 -18.02 -19.66
C ASP A 231 -0.41 -19.45 -19.46
N ALA A 232 0.68 -19.81 -20.15
CA ALA A 232 1.37 -21.07 -19.92
C ALA A 232 2.08 -21.09 -18.55
N ASP A 233 2.75 -19.99 -18.19
CA ASP A 233 3.42 -19.83 -16.89
C ASP A 233 2.42 -20.00 -15.72
N ALA A 234 1.20 -19.45 -15.86
CA ALA A 234 0.15 -19.52 -14.85
C ALA A 234 -0.30 -20.94 -14.50
N VAL A 235 -0.06 -21.93 -15.36
CA VAL A 235 -0.39 -23.35 -15.08
C VAL A 235 0.53 -23.94 -14.01
N SER A 236 1.79 -23.49 -13.96
CA SER A 236 2.84 -24.06 -13.09
C SER A 236 3.33 -23.11 -12.01
N SER A 237 2.91 -21.85 -12.05
CA SER A 237 3.25 -20.82 -11.07
C SER A 237 2.67 -21.13 -9.68
N SER A 238 3.47 -20.87 -8.64
CA SER A 238 3.02 -20.85 -7.24
C SER A 238 2.07 -19.68 -6.94
N ASP A 239 2.01 -18.68 -7.81
CA ASP A 239 1.15 -17.50 -7.71
C ASP A 239 0.43 -17.24 -9.05
N ALA A 240 -0.31 -18.26 -9.50
CA ALA A 240 -1.04 -18.22 -10.76
C ALA A 240 -2.01 -17.03 -10.86
N ARG A 241 -2.52 -16.53 -9.73
CA ARG A 241 -3.39 -15.35 -9.68
C ARG A 241 -2.63 -14.11 -10.17
N LYS A 242 -1.46 -13.81 -9.61
CA LYS A 242 -0.66 -12.66 -10.04
C LYS A 242 -0.14 -12.79 -11.47
N VAL A 243 0.20 -14.00 -11.92
CA VAL A 243 0.57 -14.21 -13.34
C VAL A 243 -0.59 -13.85 -14.26
N ARG A 244 -1.82 -14.26 -13.93
CA ARG A 244 -3.02 -13.89 -14.69
C ARG A 244 -3.31 -12.40 -14.65
N MET A 245 -3.06 -11.73 -13.52
CA MET A 245 -3.19 -10.26 -13.42
C MET A 245 -2.20 -9.55 -14.35
N LEU A 246 -0.94 -9.99 -14.38
CA LEU A 246 0.06 -9.47 -15.32
C LEU A 246 -0.36 -9.70 -16.78
N ALA A 247 -0.80 -10.93 -17.11
CA ALA A 247 -1.30 -11.26 -18.44
C ALA A 247 -2.47 -10.35 -18.82
N GLN A 248 -3.40 -10.10 -17.89
CA GLN A 248 -4.54 -9.22 -18.15
C GLN A 248 -4.11 -7.79 -18.45
N VAL A 249 -3.18 -7.23 -17.68
CA VAL A 249 -2.66 -5.88 -17.95
C VAL A 249 -1.98 -5.82 -19.32
N ALA A 250 -1.25 -6.86 -19.72
CA ALA A 250 -0.65 -6.95 -21.05
C ALA A 250 -1.70 -7.05 -22.18
N ARG A 251 -2.81 -7.79 -21.97
CA ARG A 251 -3.94 -7.83 -22.93
C ARG A 251 -4.58 -6.46 -23.10
N ASP A 252 -4.85 -5.78 -21.99
CA ASP A 252 -5.47 -4.45 -21.99
C ASP A 252 -4.56 -3.43 -22.70
N LEU A 253 -3.24 -3.49 -22.47
CA LEU A 253 -2.25 -2.67 -23.18
C LEU A 253 -2.15 -2.97 -24.68
N ALA A 254 -2.46 -4.20 -25.10
CA ALA A 254 -2.51 -4.59 -26.51
C ALA A 254 -3.80 -4.10 -27.21
N GLY A 255 -4.81 -3.66 -26.45
CA GLY A 255 -6.14 -3.38 -26.98
C GLY A 255 -6.91 -4.64 -27.39
N HIS A 256 -6.62 -5.78 -26.74
CA HIS A 256 -7.24 -7.07 -27.04
C HIS A 256 -8.26 -7.44 -25.95
N GLU A 257 -9.53 -7.50 -26.32
CA GLU A 257 -10.56 -8.14 -25.47
C GLU A 257 -10.42 -9.67 -25.58
N PRO A 258 -10.67 -10.44 -24.50
CA PRO A 258 -10.57 -11.89 -24.54
C PRO A 258 -11.53 -12.49 -25.58
N GLU A 259 -11.07 -13.47 -26.35
CA GLU A 259 -11.96 -14.31 -27.16
C GLU A 259 -12.92 -15.07 -26.23
N ASN A 260 -14.22 -14.83 -26.40
CA ASN A 260 -15.31 -15.52 -25.67
C ASN A 260 -15.30 -17.03 -25.87
#